data_AF-A0A8S8YNB1-F1
#
_entry.id   AF-A0A8S8YNB1-F1
#
_cell.length_a   1.000
_cell.length_b   1.000
_cell.length_c   1.000
_cell.angle_alpha   90.00
_cell.angle_beta   90.00
_cell.angle_gamma   90.00
#
_symmetry.space_group_name_H-M   'P 1'
#
loop_
_entity.id
_entity.type
_entity.pdbx_description
1 polymer ?
#
loop_
_entity_poly.entity_id
_entity_poly.type
_entity_poly.pdbx_seq_one_letter_code
_entity_poly.pdbx_strand_id
1 'polypeptide(L)'
;MRFSIPRRDVTSALDSRLVQIQDEIRRDFGWRLQDDLNSAKDLLWYCESKSKSIPSWSQNGRRHTISELQKTLNSSPLTVLGAAAEPEDVNVAILEGQRLIAADGAVGVLNESEYPGIAWDSLLCIVSDGDGEMTDLVMAAEKGVPFVLHAHGDNVNNGLNCLRY
;
A
#
# COMPACT_ATOMS: atom_id res chain seq x y z
N MET A 1 6.14 -6.27 -40.77
CA MET A 1 7.02 -6.82 -39.72
C MET A 1 6.35 -6.51 -38.38
N ARG A 2 5.72 -7.50 -37.74
CA ARG A 2 5.04 -7.32 -36.44
C ARG A 2 6.05 -7.62 -35.35
N PHE A 3 6.38 -6.63 -34.53
CA PHE A 3 7.11 -6.85 -33.29
C PHE A 3 6.13 -7.32 -32.23
N SER A 4 6.15 -8.61 -31.92
CA SER A 4 5.51 -9.14 -30.73
C SER A 4 6.43 -8.91 -29.55
N ILE A 5 6.03 -8.04 -28.62
CA ILE A 5 6.64 -7.95 -27.30
C ILE A 5 6.27 -9.26 -26.57
N PRO A 6 7.24 -10.09 -26.14
CA PRO A 6 6.92 -11.28 -25.39
C PRO A 6 6.31 -10.85 -24.05
N ARG A 7 5.11 -11.35 -23.74
CA ARG A 7 4.56 -11.27 -22.39
C ARG A 7 5.56 -11.98 -21.48
N ARG A 8 6.31 -11.22 -20.68
CA ARG A 8 7.06 -11.81 -19.57
C ARG A 8 6.01 -12.42 -18.65
N ASP A 9 6.08 -13.73 -18.52
CA ASP A 9 5.40 -14.44 -17.47
C ASP A 9 5.99 -13.95 -16.14
N VAL A 10 5.25 -13.07 -15.45
CA VAL A 10 5.69 -12.43 -14.18
C VAL A 10 5.86 -13.48 -13.07
N THR A 11 5.49 -14.74 -13.31
CA THR A 11 5.73 -15.86 -12.40
C THR A 11 7.08 -16.56 -12.63
N SER A 12 7.82 -16.22 -13.69
CA SER A 12 9.11 -16.84 -13.98
C SER A 12 10.23 -16.23 -13.12
N ALA A 13 10.52 -16.97 -12.04
CA ALA A 13 11.59 -16.75 -11.06
C ALA A 13 11.46 -15.45 -10.27
N LEU A 14 10.65 -15.49 -9.20
CA LEU A 14 11.06 -14.84 -7.95
C LEU A 14 12.50 -15.26 -7.71
N ASP A 15 13.43 -14.32 -7.85
CA ASP A 15 14.82 -14.53 -7.56
C ASP A 15 14.89 -15.07 -6.13
N SER A 16 15.33 -16.32 -5.96
CA SER A 16 15.37 -16.98 -4.64
C SER A 16 16.17 -16.16 -3.63
N ARG A 17 17.07 -15.29 -4.10
CA ARG A 17 17.82 -14.32 -3.29
C ARG A 17 16.91 -13.29 -2.60
N LEU A 18 15.82 -12.86 -3.24
CA LEU A 18 14.86 -11.91 -2.67
C LEU A 18 13.99 -12.53 -1.57
N VAL A 19 13.81 -13.86 -1.60
CA VAL A 19 13.15 -14.59 -0.50
C VAL A 19 14.15 -14.87 0.62
N GLN A 20 15.40 -15.23 0.28
CA GLN A 20 16.47 -15.45 1.26
C GLN A 20 16.76 -14.22 2.11
N ILE A 21 16.80 -13.02 1.53
CA ILE A 21 17.07 -11.79 2.31
C ILE A 21 15.99 -11.56 3.39
N GLN A 22 14.73 -11.94 3.12
CA GLN A 22 13.67 -11.85 4.13
C GLN A 22 13.92 -12.83 5.29
N ASP A 23 14.39 -14.04 5.01
CA ASP A 23 14.70 -15.03 6.05
C ASP A 23 15.94 -14.65 6.87
N GLU A 24 16.91 -13.96 6.25
CA GLU A 24 18.06 -13.38 6.94
C GLU A 24 17.62 -12.25 7.89
N ILE A 25 16.80 -11.32 7.41
CA ILE A 25 16.21 -10.24 8.23
C ILE A 25 15.40 -10.85 9.39
N ARG A 26 14.48 -11.78 9.11
CA ARG A 26 13.70 -12.46 10.17
C ARG A 26 14.60 -13.09 11.22
N ARG A 27 15.70 -13.72 10.81
CA ARG A 27 16.65 -14.33 11.75
C ARG A 27 17.38 -13.31 12.60
N ASP A 28 17.82 -12.20 12.00
CA ASP A 28 18.55 -11.14 12.70
C ASP A 28 17.67 -10.47 13.78
N PHE A 29 16.40 -10.22 13.46
CA PHE A 29 15.43 -9.64 14.40
C PHE A 29 14.72 -10.69 15.29
N GLY A 30 14.98 -11.99 15.09
CA GLY A 30 14.33 -13.07 15.84
C GLY A 30 12.83 -13.28 15.52
N TRP A 31 12.36 -12.75 14.39
CA TRP A 31 10.98 -12.88 13.90
C TRP A 31 10.72 -14.26 13.30
N ARG A 32 9.53 -14.82 13.54
CA ARG A 32 9.12 -16.10 12.95
C ARG A 32 8.16 -15.85 11.81
N LEU A 33 8.34 -16.58 10.72
CA LEU A 33 7.38 -16.61 9.61
C LEU A 33 5.95 -16.98 10.07
N GLN A 34 5.84 -17.79 11.13
CA GLN A 34 4.55 -18.15 11.70
C GLN A 34 3.83 -16.93 12.32
N ASP A 35 4.57 -15.98 12.87
CA ASP A 35 4.02 -14.77 13.47
C ASP A 35 3.49 -13.84 12.36
N ASP A 36 4.22 -13.68 11.25
CA ASP A 36 3.74 -12.98 10.05
C ASP A 36 2.43 -13.60 9.51
N LEU A 37 2.39 -14.93 9.42
CA LEU A 37 1.21 -15.66 8.95
C LEU A 37 0.01 -15.48 9.88
N ASN A 38 0.23 -15.48 11.19
CA ASN A 38 -0.83 -15.25 12.17
C ASN A 38 -1.36 -13.81 12.06
N SER A 39 -0.46 -12.82 12.00
CA SER A 39 -0.79 -11.41 11.81
C SER A 39 -1.65 -11.19 10.55
N ALA A 40 -1.26 -11.80 9.42
CA ALA A 40 -2.04 -11.74 8.18
C ALA A 40 -3.44 -12.36 8.29
N LYS A 41 -3.58 -13.47 9.04
CA LYS A 41 -4.88 -14.11 9.29
C LYS A 41 -5.75 -13.25 10.19
N ASP A 42 -5.18 -12.62 11.20
CA ASP A 42 -5.91 -11.75 12.13
C ASP A 42 -6.42 -10.50 11.41
N LEU A 43 -5.59 -9.90 10.54
CA LEU A 43 -5.98 -8.79 9.68
C LEU A 43 -7.16 -9.16 8.77
N LEU A 44 -7.08 -10.33 8.12
CA LEU A 44 -8.17 -10.84 7.28
C LEU A 44 -9.43 -11.09 8.10
N TRP A 45 -9.30 -11.74 9.25
CA TRP A 45 -10.42 -12.03 10.15
C TRP A 45 -11.12 -10.74 10.59
N TYR A 46 -10.36 -9.70 10.94
CA TYR A 46 -10.92 -8.42 11.33
C TYR A 46 -11.71 -7.78 10.19
N CYS A 47 -11.15 -7.75 8.97
CA CYS A 47 -11.85 -7.28 7.77
C CYS A 47 -13.18 -8.01 7.57
N GLU A 48 -13.17 -9.35 7.64
CA GLU A 48 -14.38 -10.16 7.48
C GLU A 48 -15.40 -9.91 8.60
N SER A 49 -14.95 -9.69 9.84
CA SER A 49 -15.82 -9.39 10.99
C SER A 49 -16.59 -8.08 10.83
N LYS A 50 -16.02 -7.11 10.11
CA LYS A 50 -16.62 -5.78 9.85
C LYS A 50 -17.32 -5.68 8.50
N SER A 51 -17.18 -6.69 7.63
CA SER A 51 -17.71 -6.68 6.25
C SER A 51 -19.21 -6.42 6.14
N LYS A 52 -20.00 -6.77 7.17
CA LYS A 52 -21.44 -6.49 7.20
C LYS A 52 -21.76 -5.00 7.34
N SER A 53 -20.99 -4.28 8.16
CA SER A 53 -21.14 -2.83 8.36
C SER A 53 -20.36 -2.02 7.33
N ILE A 54 -19.28 -2.59 6.78
CA ILE A 54 -18.40 -1.95 5.80
C ILE A 54 -18.30 -2.87 4.57
N PRO A 55 -19.24 -2.76 3.60
CA PRO A 55 -19.30 -3.69 2.47
C PRO A 55 -18.03 -3.74 1.60
N SER A 56 -17.31 -2.62 1.50
CA SER A 56 -16.02 -2.53 0.79
C SER A 56 -14.94 -3.44 1.41
N TRP A 57 -15.08 -3.78 2.69
CA TRP A 57 -14.16 -4.68 3.39
C TRP A 57 -14.51 -6.16 3.21
N SER A 58 -15.64 -6.51 2.61
CA SER A 58 -15.94 -7.90 2.22
C SER A 58 -14.93 -8.41 1.19
N GLN A 59 -14.82 -9.73 1.05
CA GLN A 59 -13.98 -10.33 0.00
C GLN A 59 -14.28 -9.78 -1.41
N ASN A 60 -15.56 -9.56 -1.72
CA ASN A 60 -15.98 -8.99 -3.01
C ASN A 60 -15.62 -7.50 -3.12
N GLY A 61 -15.80 -6.75 -2.03
CA GLY A 61 -15.41 -5.34 -1.95
C GLY A 61 -13.91 -5.16 -2.19
N ARG A 62 -13.06 -5.91 -1.46
CA ARG A 62 -11.61 -5.87 -1.65
C ARG A 62 -11.18 -6.26 -3.07
N ARG A 63 -11.83 -7.27 -3.66
CA ARG A 63 -11.57 -7.69 -5.05
C ARG A 63 -11.94 -6.59 -6.05
N HIS A 64 -13.05 -5.90 -5.82
CA HIS A 64 -13.46 -4.76 -6.64
C HIS A 64 -12.46 -3.61 -6.53
N THR A 65 -12.06 -3.23 -5.31
CA THR A 65 -11.04 -2.19 -5.07
C THR A 65 -9.73 -2.51 -5.78
N ILE A 66 -9.24 -3.76 -5.68
CA ILE A 66 -8.03 -4.19 -6.39
C ILE A 66 -8.20 -4.07 -7.91
N SER A 67 -9.35 -4.49 -8.44
CA SER A 67 -9.64 -4.38 -9.88
C SER A 67 -9.63 -2.91 -10.36
N GLU A 68 -10.19 -1.98 -9.59
CA GLU A 68 -10.17 -0.56 -9.95
C GLU A 68 -8.76 0.02 -9.86
N LEU A 69 -7.99 -0.29 -8.80
CA LEU A 69 -6.59 0.10 -8.70
C LEU A 69 -5.78 -0.41 -9.89
N GLN A 70 -5.93 -1.68 -10.26
CA GLN A 70 -5.23 -2.28 -11.39
C GLN A 70 -5.57 -1.59 -12.72
N LYS A 71 -6.81 -1.17 -12.94
CA LYS A 71 -7.18 -0.43 -14.15
C LYS A 71 -6.40 0.89 -14.23
N THR A 72 -6.38 1.67 -13.15
CA THR A 72 -5.71 2.97 -13.12
C THR A 72 -4.19 2.84 -13.21
N LEU A 73 -3.61 1.84 -12.53
CA LEU A 73 -2.17 1.56 -12.59
C LEU A 73 -1.69 1.20 -13.99
N ASN A 74 -2.55 0.57 -14.81
CA ASN A 74 -2.20 0.20 -16.18
C ASN A 74 -2.43 1.33 -17.20
N SER A 75 -3.08 2.43 -16.81
CA SER A 75 -3.48 3.51 -17.73
C SER A 75 -2.71 4.81 -17.56
N SER A 76 -1.90 4.95 -16.52
CA SER A 76 -1.28 6.24 -16.16
C SER A 76 0.14 6.06 -15.62
N PRO A 77 1.05 7.03 -15.84
CA PRO A 77 2.35 7.02 -15.20
C PRO A 77 2.20 7.12 -13.67
N LEU A 78 3.15 6.53 -12.95
CA LEU A 78 3.08 6.35 -11.51
C LEU A 78 4.38 6.81 -10.84
N THR A 79 4.23 7.57 -9.75
CA THR A 79 5.29 7.85 -8.78
C THR A 79 4.98 7.13 -7.45
N VAL A 80 6.01 6.53 -6.85
CA VAL A 80 5.93 5.90 -5.53
C VAL A 80 6.72 6.75 -4.53
N LEU A 81 6.04 7.25 -3.51
CA LEU A 81 6.60 8.09 -2.46
C LEU A 81 7.08 7.20 -1.31
N GLY A 82 8.38 7.20 -1.07
CA GLY A 82 9.01 6.56 0.09
C GLY A 82 9.20 7.55 1.25
N ALA A 83 9.72 7.05 2.37
CA ALA A 83 9.92 7.86 3.59
C ALA A 83 10.84 9.09 3.42
N ALA A 84 11.64 9.15 2.36
CA ALA A 84 12.51 10.28 2.04
C ALA A 84 11.97 11.18 0.92
N ALA A 85 10.71 11.01 0.51
CA ALA A 85 10.09 11.87 -0.49
C ALA A 85 9.97 13.30 0.04
N GLU A 86 10.32 14.27 -0.80
CA GLU A 86 10.24 15.71 -0.48
C GLU A 86 9.03 16.35 -1.20
N PRO A 87 8.54 17.51 -0.73
CA PRO A 87 7.41 18.21 -1.36
C PRO A 87 7.63 18.50 -2.86
N GLU A 88 8.88 18.76 -3.26
CA GLU A 88 9.29 18.97 -4.64
C GLU A 88 9.04 17.73 -5.52
N ASP A 89 9.26 16.52 -5.00
CA ASP A 89 8.99 15.27 -5.72
C ASP A 89 7.49 15.14 -6.04
N VAL A 90 6.63 15.51 -5.07
CA VAL A 90 5.18 15.54 -5.25
C VAL A 90 4.79 16.55 -6.31
N ASN A 91 5.34 17.76 -6.24
CA ASN A 91 5.03 18.86 -7.16
C ASN A 91 5.38 18.47 -8.61
N VAL A 92 6.54 17.87 -8.83
CA VAL A 92 6.93 17.37 -10.16
C VAL A 92 5.95 16.30 -10.64
N ALA A 93 5.65 15.30 -9.80
CA ALA A 93 4.77 14.20 -10.18
C ALA A 93 3.35 14.68 -10.56
N ILE A 94 2.76 15.59 -9.79
CA ILE A 94 1.40 16.09 -10.07
C ILE A 94 1.36 16.99 -11.31
N LEU A 95 2.40 17.81 -11.54
CA LEU A 95 2.48 18.68 -12.73
C LEU A 95 2.65 17.86 -14.02
N GLU A 96 3.32 16.71 -13.93
CA GLU A 96 3.43 15.75 -15.01
C GLU A 96 2.18 14.86 -15.17
N GLY A 97 1.14 15.06 -14.34
CA GLY A 97 -0.11 14.30 -14.39
C GLY A 97 0.05 12.84 -13.95
N GLN A 98 1.06 12.54 -13.12
CA GLN A 98 1.29 11.21 -12.60
C GLN A 98 0.34 10.86 -11.46
N ARG A 99 0.07 9.57 -11.30
CA ARG A 99 -0.64 9.03 -10.14
C ARG A 99 0.35 8.69 -9.02
N LEU A 100 -0.09 8.79 -7.78
CA LEU A 100 0.77 8.59 -6.61
C LEU A 100 0.40 7.32 -5.85
N ILE A 101 1.41 6.61 -5.34
CA ILE A 101 1.30 5.65 -4.25
C ILE A 101 2.21 6.13 -3.13
N ALA A 102 1.72 6.15 -1.89
CA ALA A 102 2.56 6.47 -0.74
C ALA A 102 2.86 5.21 0.08
N ALA A 103 4.11 5.09 0.55
CA ALA A 103 4.48 4.09 1.54
C ALA A 103 4.22 4.67 2.94
N ASP A 104 3.22 4.12 3.61
CA ASP A 104 2.95 4.34 5.02
C ASP A 104 2.92 5.84 5.39
N GLY A 105 3.72 6.29 6.36
CA GLY A 105 3.77 7.70 6.79
C GLY A 105 4.21 8.69 5.70
N ALA A 106 4.78 8.24 4.58
CA ALA A 106 5.17 9.13 3.48
C ALA A 106 3.98 9.91 2.88
N VAL A 107 2.74 9.50 3.16
CA VAL A 107 1.56 10.26 2.73
C VAL A 107 1.50 11.68 3.31
N GLY A 108 2.17 11.94 4.44
CA GLY A 108 2.24 13.27 5.06
C GLY A 108 2.78 14.36 4.11
N VAL A 109 3.73 14.01 3.23
CA VAL A 109 4.36 14.94 2.28
C VAL A 109 3.36 15.58 1.31
N LEU A 110 2.19 14.97 1.09
CA LEU A 110 1.14 15.55 0.24
C LEU A 110 0.61 16.89 0.80
N ASN A 111 0.58 17.03 2.13
CA ASN A 111 0.14 18.25 2.79
C ASN A 111 1.17 19.39 2.69
N GLU A 112 2.43 19.04 2.45
CA GLU A 112 3.54 19.99 2.32
C GLU A 112 3.77 20.43 0.87
N SER A 113 3.15 19.75 -0.10
CA SER A 113 3.21 20.11 -1.51
C SER A 113 2.62 21.49 -1.80
N GLU A 114 2.99 22.09 -2.93
CA GLU A 114 2.51 23.41 -3.34
C GLU A 114 1.00 23.38 -3.66
N TYR A 115 0.49 22.21 -4.07
CA TYR A 115 -0.92 21.99 -4.44
C TYR A 115 -1.52 20.77 -3.71
N PRO A 116 -1.78 20.82 -2.39
CA PRO A 116 -2.21 19.66 -1.62
C PRO A 116 -3.49 19.00 -2.12
N GLY A 117 -4.47 19.78 -2.59
CA GLY A 117 -5.71 19.23 -3.15
C GLY A 117 -5.46 18.34 -4.38
N ILE A 118 -4.61 18.80 -5.30
CA ILE A 118 -4.23 18.05 -6.50
C ILE A 118 -3.41 16.81 -6.12
N ALA A 119 -2.52 16.95 -5.12
CA ALA A 119 -1.73 15.85 -4.61
C ALA A 119 -2.60 14.73 -4.02
N TRP A 120 -3.57 15.07 -3.18
CA TRP A 120 -4.53 14.12 -2.63
C TRP A 120 -5.41 13.47 -3.71
N ASP A 121 -5.88 14.23 -4.70
CA ASP A 121 -6.68 13.69 -5.82
C ASP A 121 -5.87 12.73 -6.72
N SER A 122 -4.54 12.91 -6.74
CA SER A 122 -3.60 12.08 -7.51
C SER A 122 -3.22 10.79 -6.79
N LEU A 123 -3.41 10.70 -5.47
CA LEU A 123 -3.15 9.51 -4.66
C LEU A 123 -4.10 8.37 -5.02
N LEU A 124 -3.54 7.18 -5.28
CA LEU A 124 -4.31 5.97 -5.59
C LEU A 124 -4.51 5.08 -4.39
N CYS A 125 -3.45 4.83 -3.64
CA CYS A 125 -3.48 4.01 -2.44
C CYS A 125 -2.26 4.27 -1.57
N ILE A 126 -2.34 3.78 -0.33
CA ILE A 126 -1.24 3.71 0.62
C ILE A 126 -0.86 2.25 0.80
N VAL A 127 0.45 1.95 0.80
CA VAL A 127 0.98 0.65 1.20
C VAL A 127 1.54 0.79 2.60
N SER A 128 1.01 0.08 3.58
CA SER A 128 1.33 0.30 4.99
C SER A 128 1.19 -0.98 5.81
N ASP A 129 2.01 -1.15 6.83
CA ASP A 129 1.82 -2.09 7.93
C ASP A 129 1.22 -1.43 9.19
N GLY A 130 1.07 -0.11 9.14
CA GLY A 130 0.25 0.69 10.05
C GLY A 130 1.00 1.39 11.17
N ASP A 131 2.33 1.42 11.12
CA ASP A 131 3.17 2.06 12.15
C ASP A 131 3.62 3.49 11.79
N GLY A 132 3.23 4.01 10.63
CA GLY A 132 3.46 5.39 10.22
C GLY A 132 2.74 6.42 11.08
N GLU A 133 2.99 7.70 10.78
CA GLU A 133 2.40 8.82 11.50
C GLU A 133 0.86 8.78 11.42
N MET A 134 0.22 8.57 12.58
CA MET A 134 -1.20 8.23 12.63
C MET A 134 -2.09 9.39 12.16
N THR A 135 -1.65 10.64 12.33
CA THR A 135 -2.43 11.79 11.84
C THR A 135 -2.62 11.75 10.33
N ASP A 136 -1.59 11.34 9.60
CA ASP A 136 -1.60 11.32 8.14
C ASP A 136 -2.34 10.09 7.62
N LEU A 137 -2.16 8.93 8.26
CA LEU A 137 -2.89 7.70 7.94
C LEU A 137 -4.41 7.86 8.20
N VAL A 138 -4.80 8.48 9.32
CA VAL A 138 -6.22 8.76 9.61
C VAL A 138 -6.80 9.71 8.57
N MET A 139 -6.09 10.77 8.21
CA MET A 139 -6.55 11.71 7.18
C MET A 139 -6.80 11.01 5.84
N ALA A 140 -5.91 10.09 5.45
CA ALA A 140 -6.09 9.32 4.23
C ALA A 140 -7.30 8.38 4.29
N ALA A 141 -7.52 7.73 5.43
CA ALA A 141 -8.70 6.88 5.65
C ALA A 141 -10.00 7.70 5.57
N GLU A 142 -10.04 8.88 6.20
CA GLU A 142 -11.19 9.81 6.15
C GLU A 142 -11.48 10.30 4.73
N LYS A 143 -10.44 10.46 3.90
CA LYS A 143 -10.56 10.79 2.47
C LYS A 143 -10.98 9.61 1.59
N GLY A 144 -11.13 8.41 2.17
CA GLY A 144 -11.53 7.20 1.46
C GLY A 144 -10.43 6.60 0.59
N VAL A 145 -9.16 6.94 0.86
CA VAL A 145 -8.01 6.39 0.13
C VAL A 145 -7.88 4.90 0.46
N PRO A 146 -7.77 4.01 -0.54
CA PRO A 146 -7.52 2.59 -0.31
C PRO A 146 -6.18 2.31 0.39
N PHE A 147 -6.20 1.42 1.37
CA PHE A 147 -4.99 0.90 2.01
C PHE A 147 -4.70 -0.52 1.51
N VAL A 148 -3.48 -0.73 1.03
CA VAL A 148 -2.89 -2.04 0.76
C VAL A 148 -2.08 -2.43 1.99
N LEU A 149 -2.77 -3.03 2.95
CA LEU A 149 -2.15 -3.41 4.22
C LEU A 149 -1.32 -4.69 4.08
N HIS A 150 -0.10 -4.67 4.60
CA HIS A 150 0.69 -5.88 4.84
C HIS A 150 0.88 -6.10 6.34
N ALA A 151 1.03 -7.36 6.74
CA ALA A 151 1.04 -7.74 8.15
C ALA A 151 2.40 -8.34 8.51
N HIS A 152 2.96 -7.87 9.61
CA HIS A 152 4.17 -8.40 10.22
C HIS A 152 3.86 -8.95 11.62
N GLY A 153 4.56 -10.01 12.01
CA GLY A 153 4.32 -10.72 13.27
C GLY A 153 4.66 -9.90 14.53
N ASP A 154 5.51 -8.90 14.39
CA ASP A 154 5.90 -7.95 15.41
C ASP A 154 5.02 -6.69 15.45
N ASN A 155 4.19 -6.47 14.42
CA ASN A 155 3.38 -5.26 14.25
C ASN A 155 1.85 -5.48 14.37
N VAL A 156 1.44 -6.52 15.11
CA VAL A 156 0.02 -6.94 15.22
C VAL A 156 -0.89 -5.82 15.77
N ASN A 157 -0.37 -4.99 16.68
CA ASN A 157 -1.15 -3.92 17.29
C ASN A 157 -1.38 -2.72 16.35
N ASN A 158 -0.42 -2.37 15.49
CA ASN A 158 -0.53 -1.17 14.67
C ASN A 158 -1.38 -1.41 13.42
N GLY A 159 -1.26 -2.58 12.77
CA GLY A 159 -2.14 -2.95 11.66
C GLY A 159 -3.63 -2.97 12.04
N LEU A 160 -3.97 -3.33 13.29
CA LEU A 160 -5.34 -3.24 13.82
C LEU A 160 -5.79 -1.79 14.08
N ASN A 161 -4.86 -0.87 14.36
CA ASN A 161 -5.20 0.53 14.59
C ASN A 161 -5.61 1.24 13.29
N CYS A 162 -4.98 0.91 12.16
CA CYS A 162 -5.43 1.41 10.85
C CYS A 162 -6.86 0.98 10.51
N LEU A 163 -7.34 -0.13 11.06
CA LEU A 163 -8.71 -0.64 10.86
C LEU A 163 -9.74 -0.09 11.87
N ARG A 164 -9.37 0.94 12.65
CA ARG A 164 -10.30 1.64 13.55
C ARG A 164 -10.94 2.88 12.93
N TYR A 165 -10.44 3.31 11.78
CA TYR A 165 -10.84 4.49 11.03
C TYR A 165 -11.39 4.07 9.67
#